data_AF-A0A2L0GMZ2-F1
#
_entry.id   AF-A0A2L0GMZ2-F1
#
_cell.length_a   1.000
_cell.length_b   1.000
_cell.length_c   1.000
_cell.angle_alpha   90.00
_cell.angle_beta   90.00
_cell.angle_gamma   90.00
#
_symmetry.space_group_name_H-M   'P 1'
#
loop_
_entity.id
_entity.type
_entity.pdbx_description
1 polymer ?
#
loop_
_entity_poly.entity_id
_entity_poly.type
_entity_poly.pdbx_seq_one_letter_code
_entity_poly.pdbx_strand_id
1 'polypeptide(L)'
;MDSEYEDDAGEPREASAAGAGQQLRAAREALRLELAHIAADTRIPLRHLEAIEAGDFEALPSRAYAIGFSRTFAKAVGLDETAITDAVRAELADGSMRRTVPSSGMEPGDPARVPSAGLAWAGAAAALLLAIGAFAFYNSYFGAGTEPEPLAAPQPETPVAAPVAEQSPAVADAATGGAVVLTALEEGVWLRLYEEGGARLTERTLKAGESVAVPATAADPRINTGRPDALAITVGGKPVARLSERPTTIAGAPVSAAALLARPAPTLSASASASASVATAPAQTTEPARRPAQRAARVAPTTVAPTAEPAPSPAPPPSSEPALAAPAAADTPG
;
A
#
# COMPACT_ATOMS: atom_id res chain seq x y z
N MET A 1 -42.92 11.33 -72.36
CA MET A 1 -41.74 12.17 -72.60
C MET A 1 -41.84 13.36 -71.65
N ASP A 2 -41.13 13.45 -70.54
CA ASP A 2 -40.23 12.54 -69.84
C ASP A 2 -40.27 12.97 -68.37
N SER A 3 -40.28 11.98 -67.50
CA SER A 3 -40.18 12.10 -66.05
C SER A 3 -38.73 12.33 -65.67
N GLU A 4 -38.37 13.55 -65.26
CA GLU A 4 -37.15 13.79 -64.49
C GLU A 4 -37.50 13.74 -63.00
N TYR A 5 -37.42 12.52 -62.47
CA TYR A 5 -37.20 12.27 -61.06
C TYR A 5 -35.74 12.65 -60.80
N GLU A 6 -35.48 13.85 -60.29
CA GLU A 6 -34.20 14.18 -59.69
C GLU A 6 -34.10 13.40 -58.37
N ASP A 7 -33.43 12.25 -58.47
CA ASP A 7 -32.96 11.45 -57.36
C ASP A 7 -31.92 12.29 -56.58
N ASP A 8 -32.38 13.00 -55.55
CA ASP A 8 -31.53 13.59 -54.51
C ASP A 8 -30.91 12.44 -53.70
N ALA A 9 -29.95 11.76 -54.31
CA ALA A 9 -29.02 10.89 -53.60
C ALA A 9 -28.09 11.79 -52.79
N GLY A 10 -28.55 12.19 -51.61
CA GLY A 10 -27.73 12.77 -50.57
C GLY A 10 -26.54 11.86 -50.28
N GLU A 11 -25.39 12.18 -50.87
CA GLU A 11 -24.16 11.47 -50.61
C GLU A 11 -23.80 11.57 -49.11
N PRO A 12 -23.45 10.47 -48.43
CA PRO A 12 -23.09 10.50 -47.01
C PRO A 12 -21.68 11.11 -46.85
N ARG A 13 -21.62 12.45 -46.86
CA ARG A 13 -20.40 13.24 -46.60
C ARG A 13 -20.21 13.59 -45.10
N GLU A 14 -20.66 12.75 -44.16
CA GLU A 14 -20.54 13.07 -42.72
C GLU A 14 -19.70 12.08 -41.88
N ALA A 15 -19.25 10.94 -42.43
CA ALA A 15 -18.57 9.91 -41.62
C ALA A 15 -17.06 10.14 -41.38
N SER A 16 -16.39 11.05 -42.09
CA SER A 16 -14.92 11.14 -42.09
C SER A 16 -14.32 12.29 -41.27
N ALA A 17 -15.13 13.03 -40.50
CA ALA A 17 -14.63 14.04 -39.56
C ALA A 17 -15.34 13.97 -38.18
N ALA A 18 -15.93 12.82 -37.83
CA ALA A 18 -16.51 12.62 -36.52
C ALA A 18 -15.39 12.47 -35.47
N GLY A 19 -15.33 13.40 -34.51
CA GLY A 19 -14.42 13.31 -33.38
C GLY A 19 -14.64 12.04 -32.55
N ALA A 20 -13.65 11.68 -31.72
CA ALA A 20 -13.64 10.44 -30.95
C ALA A 20 -14.91 10.24 -30.10
N GLY A 21 -15.44 11.32 -29.52
CA GLY A 21 -16.69 11.30 -28.76
C GLY A 21 -17.91 10.88 -29.59
N GLN A 22 -18.00 11.36 -30.83
CA GLN A 22 -19.10 11.03 -31.74
C GLN A 22 -18.97 9.59 -32.27
N GLN A 23 -17.75 9.10 -32.49
CA GLN A 23 -17.53 7.70 -32.85
C GLN A 23 -17.97 6.75 -31.73
N LEU A 24 -17.65 7.09 -30.47
CA LEU A 24 -18.08 6.33 -29.29
C LEU A 24 -19.61 6.34 -29.13
N ARG A 25 -20.24 7.51 -29.31
CA ARG A 25 -21.70 7.66 -29.29
C ARG A 25 -22.37 6.80 -30.35
N ALA A 26 -21.92 6.90 -31.60
CA ALA A 26 -22.48 6.16 -32.72
C ALA A 26 -22.36 4.64 -32.51
N ALA A 27 -21.22 4.16 -32.00
CA ALA A 27 -21.04 2.75 -31.67
C ALA A 27 -21.97 2.29 -30.53
N ARG A 28 -22.12 3.10 -29.47
CA ARG A 28 -23.07 2.81 -28.39
C ARG A 28 -24.51 2.72 -28.90
N GLU A 29 -24.93 3.67 -29.74
CA GLU A 29 -26.28 3.73 -30.30
C GLU A 29 -26.55 2.60 -31.29
N ALA A 30 -25.56 2.17 -32.06
CA ALA A 30 -25.64 0.99 -32.92
C ALA A 30 -25.91 -0.30 -32.11
N LEU A 31 -25.38 -0.37 -30.89
CA LEU A 31 -25.65 -1.44 -29.94
C LEU A 31 -26.96 -1.24 -29.15
N ARG A 32 -27.68 -0.13 -29.38
CA ARG A 32 -28.89 0.29 -28.65
C ARG A 32 -28.71 0.33 -27.13
N LEU A 33 -27.51 0.71 -26.69
CA LEU A 33 -27.19 0.83 -25.28
C LEU A 33 -27.42 2.26 -24.80
N GLU A 34 -27.99 2.39 -23.60
CA GLU A 34 -28.00 3.68 -22.90
C GLU A 34 -26.62 3.97 -22.30
N LEU A 35 -26.27 5.26 -22.20
CA LEU A 35 -25.00 5.67 -21.60
C LEU A 35 -24.87 5.22 -20.13
N ALA A 36 -26.00 5.11 -19.41
CA ALA A 36 -26.06 4.56 -18.05
C ALA A 36 -25.63 3.09 -17.98
N HIS A 37 -25.87 2.30 -19.04
CA HIS A 37 -25.43 0.91 -19.10
C HIS A 37 -23.90 0.83 -19.20
N ILE A 38 -23.29 1.67 -20.04
CA ILE A 38 -21.83 1.78 -20.14
C ILE A 38 -21.22 2.26 -18.82
N ALA A 39 -21.86 3.22 -18.13
CA ALA A 39 -21.41 3.69 -16.82
C ALA A 39 -21.38 2.55 -15.78
N ALA A 40 -22.43 1.72 -15.76
CA ALA A 40 -22.52 0.58 -14.85
C ALA A 40 -21.47 -0.49 -15.15
N ASP A 41 -21.24 -0.82 -16.42
CA ASP A 41 -20.29 -1.86 -16.83
C ASP A 41 -18.83 -1.42 -16.62
N THR A 42 -18.50 -0.20 -17.06
CA THR A 42 -17.12 0.33 -17.00
C THR A 42 -16.73 0.92 -15.66
N ARG A 43 -17.71 1.17 -14.77
CA ARG A 43 -17.57 1.93 -13.52
C ARG A 43 -17.04 3.36 -13.70
N ILE A 44 -17.19 3.93 -14.89
CA ILE A 44 -16.89 5.33 -15.15
C ILE A 44 -18.13 6.17 -14.80
N PRO A 45 -18.01 7.24 -13.99
CA PRO A 45 -19.14 8.09 -13.66
C PRO A 45 -19.85 8.62 -14.91
N LEU A 46 -21.20 8.58 -14.91
CA LEU A 46 -22.02 8.98 -16.06
C LEU A 46 -21.63 10.35 -16.63
N ARG A 47 -21.44 11.35 -15.75
CA ARG A 47 -21.00 12.71 -16.12
C ARG A 47 -19.71 12.75 -16.95
N HIS A 48 -18.79 11.81 -16.75
CA HIS A 48 -17.55 11.76 -17.52
C HIS A 48 -17.77 11.11 -18.89
N LEU A 49 -18.66 10.11 -18.98
CA LEU A 49 -19.02 9.51 -20.26
C LEU A 49 -19.81 10.50 -21.13
N GLU A 50 -20.68 11.30 -20.52
CA GLU A 50 -21.39 12.41 -21.19
C GLU A 50 -20.41 13.43 -21.78
N ALA A 51 -19.42 13.84 -20.97
CA ALA A 51 -18.35 14.74 -21.40
C ALA A 51 -17.53 14.16 -22.57
N ILE A 52 -17.21 12.85 -22.52
CA ILE A 52 -16.49 12.16 -23.59
C ILE A 52 -17.31 12.13 -24.89
N GLU A 53 -18.60 11.80 -24.84
CA GLU A 53 -19.44 11.82 -26.05
C GLU A 53 -19.64 13.23 -26.62
N ALA A 54 -19.62 14.25 -25.76
CA ALA A 54 -19.69 15.64 -26.17
C ALA A 54 -18.36 16.18 -26.74
N GLY A 55 -17.26 15.43 -26.62
CA GLY A 55 -15.91 15.90 -26.95
C GLY A 55 -15.38 16.95 -25.96
N ASP A 56 -16.07 17.16 -24.83
CA ASP A 56 -15.67 18.11 -23.78
C ASP A 56 -14.69 17.45 -22.82
N PHE A 57 -13.46 17.23 -23.29
CA PHE A 57 -12.43 16.62 -22.47
C PHE A 57 -11.94 17.53 -21.33
N GLU A 58 -12.27 18.83 -21.34
CA GLU A 58 -11.94 19.77 -20.27
C GLU A 58 -12.74 19.54 -19.00
N ALA A 59 -13.97 19.04 -19.13
CA ALA A 59 -14.78 18.64 -17.99
C ALA A 59 -14.23 17.39 -17.26
N LEU A 60 -13.22 16.73 -17.80
CA LEU A 60 -12.62 15.53 -17.20
C LEU A 60 -11.50 15.89 -16.21
N PRO A 61 -11.28 15.08 -15.16
CA PRO A 61 -10.32 15.43 -14.11
C PRO A 61 -8.86 15.54 -14.58
N SER A 62 -8.49 14.88 -15.69
CA SER A 62 -7.17 15.02 -16.30
C SER A 62 -7.13 14.48 -17.73
N ARG A 63 -6.09 14.87 -18.48
CA ARG A 63 -5.77 14.31 -19.81
C ARG A 63 -5.63 12.79 -19.80
N ALA A 64 -5.00 12.26 -18.74
CA ALA A 64 -4.79 10.83 -18.60
C ALA A 64 -6.12 10.09 -18.41
N TYR A 65 -7.06 10.70 -17.69
CA TYR A 65 -8.42 10.17 -17.54
C TYR A 65 -9.20 10.23 -18.85
N ALA A 66 -9.09 11.31 -19.63
CA ALA A 66 -9.71 11.38 -20.96
C ALA A 66 -9.29 10.22 -21.87
N ILE A 67 -8.00 9.94 -21.93
CA ILE A 67 -7.45 8.82 -22.73
C ILE A 67 -7.89 7.47 -22.15
N GLY A 68 -7.78 7.30 -20.83
CA GLY A 68 -8.12 6.03 -20.16
C GLY A 68 -9.60 5.68 -20.25
N PHE A 69 -10.48 6.64 -19.98
CA PHE A 69 -11.93 6.43 -20.06
C PHE A 69 -12.40 6.21 -21.49
N SER A 70 -11.85 6.94 -22.46
CA SER A 70 -12.19 6.72 -23.88
C SER A 70 -11.74 5.34 -24.37
N ARG A 71 -10.58 4.85 -23.91
CA ARG A 71 -10.14 3.46 -24.16
C ARG A 71 -11.12 2.44 -23.60
N THR A 72 -11.49 2.59 -22.32
CA THR A 72 -12.40 1.65 -21.66
C THR A 72 -13.79 1.69 -22.30
N PHE A 73 -14.27 2.86 -22.72
CA PHE A 73 -15.52 2.99 -23.47
C PHE A 73 -15.40 2.30 -24.84
N ALA A 74 -14.34 2.58 -25.62
CA ALA A 74 -14.11 1.92 -26.91
C ALA A 74 -14.16 0.39 -26.80
N LYS A 75 -13.51 -0.16 -25.77
CA LYS A 75 -13.56 -1.58 -25.46
C LYS A 75 -14.98 -2.09 -25.19
N ALA A 76 -15.78 -1.35 -24.42
CA ALA A 76 -17.15 -1.73 -24.08
C ALA A 76 -18.09 -1.75 -25.30
N VAL A 77 -17.84 -0.89 -26.30
CA VAL A 77 -18.62 -0.82 -27.54
C VAL A 77 -17.99 -1.59 -28.71
N GLY A 78 -16.87 -2.28 -28.50
CA GLY A 78 -16.19 -3.10 -29.50
C GLY A 78 -15.46 -2.31 -30.59
N LEU A 79 -15.09 -1.05 -30.33
CA LEU A 79 -14.24 -0.25 -31.20
C LEU A 79 -12.75 -0.53 -30.96
N ASP A 80 -11.91 -0.20 -31.94
CA ASP A 80 -10.46 -0.25 -31.78
C ASP A 80 -10.00 0.77 -30.73
N GLU A 81 -9.56 0.25 -29.59
CA GLU A 81 -9.03 1.04 -28.48
C GLU A 81 -7.93 1.99 -28.91
N THR A 82 -7.02 1.54 -29.79
CA THR A 82 -5.84 2.33 -30.17
C THR A 82 -6.24 3.51 -31.04
N ALA A 83 -7.04 3.27 -32.08
CA ALA A 83 -7.62 4.30 -32.94
C ALA A 83 -8.36 5.38 -32.16
N ILE A 84 -9.20 5.00 -31.19
CA ILE A 84 -9.92 5.96 -30.35
C ILE A 84 -8.95 6.74 -29.45
N THR A 85 -7.99 6.09 -28.81
CA THR A 85 -7.03 6.82 -27.96
C THR A 85 -6.14 7.78 -28.74
N ASP A 86 -5.82 7.48 -29.99
CA ASP A 86 -5.03 8.34 -30.86
C ASP A 86 -5.85 9.54 -31.35
N ALA A 87 -7.12 9.32 -31.70
CA ALA A 87 -8.06 10.41 -32.02
C ALA A 87 -8.24 11.37 -30.83
N VAL A 88 -8.47 10.83 -29.62
CA VAL A 88 -8.55 11.63 -28.38
C VAL A 88 -7.25 12.39 -28.12
N ARG A 89 -6.09 11.77 -28.38
CA ARG A 89 -4.79 12.43 -28.21
C ARG A 89 -4.61 13.61 -29.17
N ALA A 90 -5.05 13.46 -30.41
CA ALA A 90 -5.03 14.51 -31.43
C ALA A 90 -5.95 15.67 -31.04
N GLU A 91 -7.20 15.39 -30.64
CA GLU A 91 -8.15 16.42 -30.19
C GLU A 91 -7.68 17.17 -28.93
N LEU A 92 -6.96 16.49 -28.04
CA LEU A 92 -6.30 17.09 -26.88
C LEU A 92 -5.02 17.87 -27.23
N ALA A 93 -4.40 17.61 -28.38
CA ALA A 93 -3.23 18.34 -28.86
C ALA A 93 -3.60 19.67 -29.53
N ASP A 94 -4.76 19.72 -30.19
CA ASP A 94 -5.26 20.91 -30.91
C ASP A 94 -5.82 22.02 -30.01
N GLY A 95 -5.66 21.89 -28.69
CA GLY A 95 -5.84 22.99 -27.75
C GLY A 95 -7.11 22.95 -26.91
N SER A 96 -7.85 21.84 -26.90
CA SER A 96 -8.96 21.63 -25.95
C SER A 96 -8.45 21.60 -24.51
N MET A 97 -7.34 20.89 -24.23
CA MET A 97 -6.73 20.85 -22.91
C MET A 97 -5.50 21.73 -22.78
N ARG A 98 -5.74 23.05 -22.73
CA ARG A 98 -4.78 23.96 -22.09
C ARG A 98 -4.67 23.52 -20.66
N ARG A 99 -3.53 22.89 -20.38
CA ARG A 99 -3.10 22.53 -19.05
C ARG A 99 -3.36 23.69 -18.10
N THR A 100 -4.43 23.59 -17.32
CA THR A 100 -4.41 24.13 -15.96
C THR A 100 -3.46 23.20 -15.22
N VAL A 101 -2.16 23.32 -15.53
CA VAL A 101 -1.18 23.15 -14.48
C VAL A 101 -1.65 24.21 -13.49
N PRO A 102 -2.04 23.89 -12.25
CA PRO A 102 -1.80 24.89 -11.22
C PRO A 102 -0.31 25.16 -11.38
N SER A 103 0.03 26.29 -12.00
CA SER A 103 1.41 26.71 -12.10
C SER A 103 1.86 26.76 -10.65
N SER A 104 2.55 25.70 -10.22
CA SER A 104 3.60 25.80 -9.25
C SER A 104 4.76 26.51 -9.95
N GLY A 105 4.47 27.67 -10.54
CA GLY A 105 5.31 28.81 -10.44
C GLY A 105 5.44 29.01 -8.95
N MET A 106 6.50 28.41 -8.40
CA MET A 106 7.32 29.16 -7.48
C MET A 106 7.76 30.41 -8.24
N GLU A 107 6.87 31.38 -8.37
CA GLU A 107 7.22 32.77 -8.60
C GLU A 107 7.65 33.23 -7.22
N PRO A 108 8.95 33.46 -6.99
CA PRO A 108 9.41 33.92 -5.69
C PRO A 108 8.89 35.34 -5.49
N GLY A 109 7.75 35.47 -4.78
CA GLY A 109 7.31 36.74 -4.19
C GLY A 109 6.08 37.40 -4.79
N ASP A 110 4.94 36.70 -4.91
CA ASP A 110 3.64 37.38 -4.88
C ASP A 110 3.11 37.43 -3.42
N PRO A 111 3.39 38.49 -2.64
CA PRO A 111 2.90 38.64 -1.27
C PRO A 111 1.38 38.88 -1.21
N ALA A 112 0.68 39.05 -2.33
CA ALA A 112 -0.77 39.27 -2.33
C ALA A 112 -1.59 37.99 -2.13
N ARG A 113 -0.95 36.81 -2.13
CA ARG A 113 -1.61 35.51 -1.95
C ARG A 113 -1.43 34.85 -0.58
N VAL A 114 -0.71 35.48 0.35
CA VAL A 114 -0.62 34.95 1.72
C VAL A 114 -1.77 35.49 2.58
N PRO A 115 -2.35 34.65 3.47
CA PRO A 115 -3.31 35.14 4.45
C PRO A 115 -2.67 36.29 5.25
N SER A 116 -3.48 37.27 5.66
CA SER A 116 -2.98 38.45 6.39
C SER A 116 -2.09 38.04 7.56
N ALA A 117 -1.03 38.80 7.81
CA ALA A 117 -0.05 38.46 8.86
C ALA A 117 -0.72 38.18 10.22
N GLY A 118 -1.85 38.82 10.52
CA GLY A 118 -2.65 38.55 11.70
C GLY A 118 -3.30 37.16 11.74
N LEU A 119 -3.80 36.65 10.61
CA LEU A 119 -4.38 35.31 10.54
C LEU A 119 -3.31 34.22 10.63
N ALA A 120 -2.12 34.47 10.08
CA ALA A 120 -0.98 33.57 10.23
C ALA A 120 -0.55 33.47 11.71
N TRP A 121 -0.46 34.59 12.41
CA TRP A 121 -0.15 34.63 13.84
C TRP A 121 -1.26 34.02 14.71
N ALA A 122 -2.53 34.25 14.38
CA ALA A 122 -3.66 33.64 15.08
C ALA A 122 -3.66 32.11 14.89
N GLY A 123 -3.38 31.63 13.67
CA GLY A 123 -3.22 30.20 13.39
C GLY A 123 -2.04 29.58 14.14
N ALA A 124 -0.90 30.27 14.19
CA ALA A 124 0.27 29.84 14.96
C ALA A 124 -0.02 29.77 16.46
N ALA A 125 -0.71 30.78 17.01
CA ALA A 125 -1.12 30.80 18.41
C ALA A 125 -2.13 29.68 18.73
N ALA A 126 -3.11 29.43 17.84
CA ALA A 126 -4.07 28.34 17.99
C ALA A 126 -3.38 26.97 17.91
N ALA A 127 -2.45 26.78 16.98
CA ALA A 127 -1.65 25.57 16.87
C ALA A 127 -0.77 25.35 18.11
N LEU A 128 -0.17 26.42 18.65
CA LEU A 128 0.61 26.37 19.88
C LEU A 128 -0.27 26.01 21.08
N LEU A 129 -1.45 26.61 21.21
CA LEU A 129 -2.42 26.27 22.26
C LEU A 129 -2.89 24.82 22.15
N LEU A 130 -3.17 24.33 20.94
CA LEU A 130 -3.50 22.92 20.71
C LEU A 130 -2.33 21.99 21.05
N ALA A 131 -1.10 22.37 20.70
CA ALA A 131 0.10 21.59 21.04
C ALA A 131 0.34 21.57 22.55
N ILE A 132 0.18 22.69 23.24
CA ILE A 132 0.28 22.78 24.71
C ILE A 132 -0.83 21.93 25.36
N GLY A 133 -2.07 22.03 24.87
CA GLY A 133 -3.19 21.22 25.36
C GLY A 133 -2.97 19.73 25.12
N ALA A 134 -2.52 19.34 23.94
CA ALA A 134 -2.19 17.96 23.60
C ALA A 134 -0.99 17.44 24.42
N PHE A 135 0.01 18.28 24.69
CA PHE A 135 1.15 17.93 25.53
C PHE A 135 0.75 17.79 27.00
N ALA A 136 -0.06 18.69 27.54
CA ALA A 136 -0.59 18.59 28.90
C ALA A 136 -1.49 17.35 29.03
N PHE A 137 -2.35 17.08 28.05
CA PHE A 137 -3.17 15.87 27.99
C PHE A 137 -2.29 14.62 27.92
N TYR A 138 -1.31 14.59 27.03
CA TYR A 138 -0.36 13.48 26.89
C TYR A 138 0.42 13.26 28.19
N ASN A 139 0.92 14.31 28.83
CA ASN A 139 1.63 14.20 30.10
C ASN A 139 0.70 13.79 31.25
N SER A 140 -0.58 14.17 31.23
CA SER A 140 -1.56 13.68 32.22
C SER A 140 -1.96 12.21 31.99
N TYR A 141 -2.05 11.79 30.73
CA TYR A 141 -2.53 10.46 30.33
C TYR A 141 -1.41 9.41 30.28
N PHE A 142 -0.19 9.83 29.96
CA PHE A 142 1.00 8.98 29.83
C PHE A 142 2.12 9.32 30.83
N GLY A 143 2.06 10.47 31.52
CA GLY A 143 3.10 10.94 32.45
C GLY A 143 2.72 10.84 33.94
N ALA A 144 1.63 10.16 34.30
CA ALA A 144 1.22 9.89 35.69
C ALA A 144 2.21 9.00 36.50
N GLY A 145 3.44 8.78 36.00
CA GLY A 145 4.51 8.04 36.68
C GLY A 145 5.86 8.76 36.71
N THR A 146 5.93 10.04 36.32
CA THR A 146 7.15 10.86 36.40
C THR A 146 7.05 11.91 37.51
N GLU A 147 6.64 11.49 38.72
CA GLU A 147 6.95 12.25 39.92
C GLU A 147 8.35 11.81 40.40
N PRO A 148 9.38 12.67 40.32
CA PRO A 148 10.61 12.39 41.04
C PRO A 148 10.26 12.45 42.53
N GLU A 149 10.35 11.31 43.23
CA GLU A 149 10.35 11.32 44.69
C GLU A 149 11.37 12.37 45.16
N PRO A 150 11.00 13.26 46.09
CA PRO A 150 11.99 14.14 46.70
C PRO A 150 13.07 13.27 47.33
N LEU A 151 14.33 13.48 46.94
CA LEU A 151 15.54 12.89 47.52
C LEU A 151 15.80 13.37 48.97
N ALA A 152 14.75 13.53 49.78
CA ALA A 152 14.85 13.58 51.22
C ALA A 152 14.87 12.13 51.72
N ALA A 153 16.04 11.50 51.61
CA ALA A 153 16.32 10.26 52.30
C ALA A 153 16.04 10.45 53.81
N PRO A 154 15.21 9.62 54.47
CA PRO A 154 15.25 9.51 55.91
C PRO A 154 16.65 8.98 56.27
N GLN A 155 17.48 9.79 56.93
CA GLN A 155 18.70 9.29 57.55
C GLN A 155 18.29 8.27 58.63
N PRO A 156 18.68 6.99 58.50
CA PRO A 156 18.64 6.09 59.64
C PRO A 156 19.81 6.46 60.55
N GLU A 157 19.51 6.82 61.80
CA GLU A 157 20.49 6.76 62.87
C GLU A 157 21.05 5.35 62.95
N THR A 158 22.37 5.24 63.02
CA THR A 158 23.09 3.98 63.18
C THR A 158 22.97 3.47 64.61
N PRO A 159 22.56 2.20 64.82
CA PRO A 159 23.15 1.43 65.90
C PRO A 159 23.97 0.28 65.34
N VAL A 160 25.21 0.23 65.81
CA VAL A 160 26.19 -0.85 65.63
C VAL A 160 25.68 -2.13 66.31
N ALA A 161 25.65 -3.27 65.60
CA ALA A 161 26.10 -4.59 66.09
C ALA A 161 25.87 -5.73 65.06
N ALA A 162 26.99 -6.26 64.55
CA ALA A 162 27.36 -7.67 64.28
C ALA A 162 26.43 -8.65 63.51
N PRO A 163 27.02 -9.63 62.78
CA PRO A 163 26.44 -10.25 61.59
C PRO A 163 25.73 -11.57 61.87
N VAL A 164 24.61 -11.83 61.17
CA VAL A 164 24.02 -13.17 61.07
C VAL A 164 23.37 -13.38 59.70
N ALA A 165 23.89 -14.38 58.98
CA ALA A 165 23.26 -15.26 58.00
C ALA A 165 22.62 -14.70 56.71
N GLU A 166 23.05 -15.29 55.60
CA GLU A 166 22.23 -15.57 54.42
C GLU A 166 20.80 -15.94 54.81
N GLN A 167 19.83 -15.14 54.35
CA GLN A 167 18.44 -15.57 54.17
C GLN A 167 17.83 -14.87 52.95
N SER A 168 17.84 -15.58 51.82
CA SER A 168 16.59 -15.77 51.08
C SER A 168 15.83 -16.86 51.86
N PRO A 169 14.53 -16.73 52.17
CA PRO A 169 13.50 -16.75 51.13
C PRO A 169 12.25 -15.88 51.39
N ALA A 170 11.54 -15.61 50.30
CA ALA A 170 10.08 -15.56 50.18
C ALA A 170 9.23 -15.09 51.38
N VAL A 171 8.70 -13.86 51.30
CA VAL A 171 7.30 -13.58 51.67
C VAL A 171 6.79 -12.32 50.95
N ALA A 172 6.04 -12.53 49.88
CA ALA A 172 4.91 -11.70 49.45
C ALA A 172 4.05 -12.53 48.48
N ASP A 173 3.59 -13.67 48.98
CA ASP A 173 2.42 -14.35 48.41
C ASP A 173 1.19 -13.66 48.99
N ALA A 174 0.72 -12.62 48.31
CA ALA A 174 -0.54 -11.94 48.62
C ALA A 174 -1.05 -11.11 47.43
N ALA A 175 -1.18 -11.74 46.27
CA ALA A 175 -2.22 -11.42 45.29
C ALA A 175 -2.31 -12.59 44.32
N THR A 176 -3.46 -13.25 44.31
CA THR A 176 -3.78 -14.45 43.54
C THR A 176 -3.26 -14.40 42.09
N GLY A 177 -2.17 -15.14 41.82
CA GLY A 177 -1.53 -15.22 40.50
C GLY A 177 -0.10 -14.68 40.55
N GLY A 178 0.88 -15.57 40.74
CA GLY A 178 2.29 -15.21 40.91
C GLY A 178 2.81 -14.21 39.88
N ALA A 179 3.70 -13.31 40.30
CA ALA A 179 4.23 -12.23 39.47
C ALA A 179 4.75 -12.77 38.12
N VAL A 180 4.19 -12.25 37.03
CA VAL A 180 4.59 -12.61 35.67
C VAL A 180 5.71 -11.69 35.24
N VAL A 181 6.86 -12.24 34.88
CA VAL A 181 8.01 -11.49 34.38
C VAL A 181 8.37 -11.97 32.97
N LEU A 182 8.48 -11.01 32.06
CA LEU A 182 8.85 -11.18 30.66
C LEU A 182 10.29 -10.71 30.49
N THR A 183 11.19 -11.60 30.08
CA THR A 183 12.62 -11.31 29.87
C THR A 183 12.94 -11.44 28.39
N ALA A 184 13.55 -10.40 27.81
CA ALA A 184 14.02 -10.44 26.44
C ALA A 184 15.29 -11.30 26.34
N LEU A 185 15.31 -12.24 25.39
CA LEU A 185 16.44 -13.11 25.12
C LEU A 185 17.37 -12.54 24.04
N GLU A 186 16.87 -11.60 23.26
CA GLU A 186 17.59 -10.93 22.17
C GLU A 186 17.46 -9.42 22.28
N GLU A 187 18.28 -8.70 21.50
CA GLU A 187 18.22 -7.25 21.36
C GLU A 187 17.00 -6.82 20.54
N GLY A 188 16.41 -5.68 20.89
CA GLY A 188 15.38 -5.04 20.09
C GLY A 188 14.00 -5.69 20.19
N VAL A 189 13.71 -6.41 21.27
CA VAL A 189 12.41 -7.08 21.46
C VAL A 189 11.36 -6.06 21.88
N TRP A 190 10.54 -5.63 20.93
CA TRP A 190 9.42 -4.74 21.20
C TRP A 190 8.25 -5.49 21.85
N LEU A 191 7.70 -4.92 22.92
CA LEU A 191 6.47 -5.38 23.56
C LEU A 191 5.56 -4.22 23.97
N ARG A 192 4.26 -4.51 23.95
CA ARG A 192 3.22 -3.66 24.53
C ARG A 192 2.29 -4.49 25.40
N LEU A 193 2.22 -4.13 26.68
CA LEU A 193 1.31 -4.67 27.67
C LEU A 193 0.14 -3.70 27.87
N TYR A 194 -1.07 -4.25 27.90
CA TYR A 194 -2.30 -3.49 28.07
C TYR A 194 -3.40 -4.35 28.69
N GLU A 195 -4.43 -3.73 29.26
CA GLU A 195 -5.59 -4.42 29.82
C GLU A 195 -6.69 -4.65 28.78
N GLU A 196 -7.56 -5.63 29.03
CA GLU A 196 -8.79 -5.82 28.27
C GLU A 196 -9.73 -4.61 28.48
N GLY A 197 -9.72 -3.69 27.52
CA GLY A 197 -10.29 -2.34 27.66
C GLY A 197 -9.40 -1.25 27.06
N GLY A 198 -8.13 -1.57 26.79
CA GLY A 198 -7.18 -0.72 26.04
C GLY A 198 -6.29 0.16 26.92
N ALA A 199 -6.46 0.13 28.25
CA ALA A 199 -5.56 0.80 29.19
C ALA A 199 -4.14 0.25 29.04
N ARG A 200 -3.18 1.13 28.78
CA ARG A 200 -1.78 0.74 28.51
C ARG A 200 -1.04 0.58 29.83
N LEU A 201 -0.37 -0.55 30.02
CA LEU A 201 0.43 -0.85 31.21
C LEU A 201 1.90 -0.50 30.99
N THR A 202 2.48 -0.94 29.87
CA THR A 202 3.88 -0.68 29.51
C THR A 202 4.06 -0.88 28.01
N GLU A 203 4.82 -0.01 27.37
CA GLU A 203 5.17 -0.12 25.95
C GLU A 203 6.63 0.30 25.79
N ARG A 204 7.50 -0.64 25.39
CA ARG A 204 8.93 -0.38 25.21
C ARG A 204 9.61 -1.45 24.36
N THR A 205 10.80 -1.12 23.87
CA THR A 205 11.73 -2.08 23.24
C THR A 205 12.77 -2.51 24.27
N LEU A 206 12.86 -3.81 24.51
CA LEU A 206 13.81 -4.40 25.46
C LEU A 206 15.14 -4.73 24.80
N LYS A 207 16.23 -4.53 25.55
CA LYS A 207 17.55 -5.07 25.24
C LYS A 207 17.67 -6.53 25.69
N ALA A 208 18.70 -7.24 25.23
CA ALA A 208 18.91 -8.62 25.64
C ALA A 208 19.13 -8.70 27.18
N GLY A 209 18.39 -9.58 27.84
CA GLY A 209 18.37 -9.77 29.29
C GLY A 209 17.50 -8.77 30.07
N GLU A 210 16.97 -7.73 29.41
CA GLU A 210 16.07 -6.78 30.08
C GLU A 210 14.72 -7.44 30.39
N SER A 211 14.16 -7.14 31.56
CA SER A 211 12.94 -7.78 32.06
C SER A 211 11.85 -6.77 32.41
N VAL A 212 10.60 -7.13 32.16
CA VAL A 212 9.41 -6.34 32.50
C VAL A 212 8.44 -7.22 33.28
N ALA A 213 8.02 -6.74 34.45
CA ALA A 213 6.96 -7.38 35.22
C ALA A 213 5.59 -6.92 34.71
N VAL A 214 4.65 -7.86 34.59
CA VAL A 214 3.23 -7.55 34.39
C VAL A 214 2.65 -7.13 35.74
N PRO A 215 2.05 -5.93 35.86
CA PRO A 215 1.46 -5.48 37.12
C PRO A 215 0.41 -6.45 37.65
N ALA A 216 0.52 -6.87 38.92
CA ALA A 216 -0.42 -7.80 39.54
C ALA A 216 -1.84 -7.21 39.71
N THR A 217 -1.96 -5.88 39.67
CA THR A 217 -3.23 -5.16 39.73
C THR A 217 -3.96 -5.09 38.39
N ALA A 218 -3.34 -5.55 37.30
CA ALA A 218 -3.90 -5.40 35.97
C ALA A 218 -5.07 -6.37 35.72
N ALA A 219 -6.19 -5.85 35.22
CA ALA A 219 -7.32 -6.68 34.81
C ALA A 219 -7.06 -7.27 33.41
N ASP A 220 -7.06 -8.60 33.32
CA ASP A 220 -6.93 -9.34 32.05
C ASP A 220 -5.78 -8.87 31.13
N PRO A 221 -4.53 -8.84 31.61
CA PRO A 221 -3.42 -8.28 30.84
C PRO A 221 -3.19 -9.06 29.53
N ARG A 222 -3.01 -8.29 28.45
CA ARG A 222 -2.74 -8.72 27.08
C ARG A 222 -1.39 -8.20 26.61
N ILE A 223 -0.77 -8.90 25.67
CA ILE A 223 0.51 -8.50 25.05
C ILE A 223 0.42 -8.45 23.52
N ASN A 224 1.05 -7.42 22.96
CA ASN A 224 1.46 -7.39 21.55
C ASN A 224 2.99 -7.45 21.50
N THR A 225 3.54 -8.31 20.64
CA THR A 225 4.98 -8.41 20.42
C THR A 225 5.30 -8.95 19.03
N GLY A 226 6.36 -8.43 18.42
CA GLY A 226 6.89 -8.94 17.14
C GLY A 226 7.85 -10.13 17.28
N ARG A 227 8.34 -10.40 18.50
CA ARG A 227 9.35 -11.44 18.79
C ARG A 227 8.95 -12.31 20.00
N PRO A 228 7.82 -13.04 19.93
CA PRO A 228 7.36 -13.93 21.00
C PRO A 228 8.28 -15.13 21.22
N ASP A 229 9.08 -15.51 20.22
CA ASP A 229 10.13 -16.52 20.29
C ASP A 229 11.31 -16.09 21.15
N ALA A 230 11.59 -14.79 21.22
CA ALA A 230 12.69 -14.20 21.97
C ALA A 230 12.26 -13.65 23.34
N LEU A 231 11.10 -14.06 23.86
CA LEU A 231 10.62 -13.68 25.20
C LEU A 231 10.55 -14.91 26.11
N ALA A 232 11.40 -14.93 27.14
CA ALA A 232 11.27 -15.86 28.25
C ALA A 232 10.19 -15.35 29.21
N ILE A 233 9.37 -16.27 29.72
CA ILE A 233 8.27 -15.96 30.62
C ILE A 233 8.48 -16.71 31.92
N THR A 234 8.37 -16.02 33.04
CA THR A 234 8.36 -16.65 34.37
C THR A 234 7.11 -16.23 35.12
N VAL A 235 6.54 -17.15 35.89
CA VAL A 235 5.36 -16.91 36.75
C VAL A 235 5.73 -17.33 38.16
N GLY A 236 5.80 -16.38 39.09
CA GLY A 236 6.28 -16.65 40.45
C GLY A 236 7.69 -17.25 40.49
N GLY A 237 8.56 -16.83 39.55
CA GLY A 237 9.93 -17.34 39.41
C GLY A 237 10.06 -18.70 38.70
N LYS A 238 8.96 -19.37 38.34
CA LYS A 238 9.01 -20.63 37.56
C LYS A 238 8.96 -20.33 36.07
N PRO A 239 9.87 -20.89 35.24
CA PRO A 239 9.84 -20.70 33.80
C PRO A 239 8.59 -21.37 33.20
N VAL A 240 7.90 -20.63 32.34
CA VAL A 240 6.73 -21.10 31.57
C VAL A 240 7.09 -21.10 30.09
N ALA A 241 6.41 -21.94 29.31
CA ALA A 241 6.56 -21.97 27.85
C ALA A 241 6.45 -20.57 27.25
N ARG A 242 7.22 -20.31 26.19
CA ARG A 242 7.22 -19.03 25.47
C ARG A 242 5.87 -18.80 24.78
N LEU A 243 5.63 -17.58 24.33
CA LEU A 243 4.40 -17.25 23.60
C LEU A 243 4.32 -17.97 22.25
N SER A 244 5.48 -18.18 21.61
CA SER A 244 5.64 -18.94 20.37
C SER A 244 7.08 -19.45 20.30
N GLU A 245 7.31 -20.54 19.58
CA GLU A 245 8.66 -21.04 19.25
C GLU A 245 9.17 -20.49 17.90
N ARG A 246 8.33 -19.74 17.18
CA ARG A 246 8.63 -19.16 15.86
C ARG A 246 8.63 -17.64 15.89
N PRO A 247 9.47 -16.98 15.08
CA PRO A 247 9.50 -15.52 14.93
C PRO A 247 8.28 -15.05 14.14
N THR A 248 7.16 -14.88 14.84
CA THR A 248 5.89 -14.41 14.28
C THR A 248 5.33 -13.29 15.16
N THR A 249 4.62 -12.34 14.59
CA THR A 249 3.98 -11.29 15.39
C THR A 249 2.72 -11.82 16.06
N ILE A 250 2.60 -11.60 17.37
CA ILE A 250 1.40 -11.94 18.14
C ILE A 250 0.77 -10.65 18.68
N ALA A 251 -0.55 -10.56 18.54
CA ALA A 251 -1.35 -9.48 19.09
C ALA A 251 -2.43 -10.04 20.02
N GLY A 252 -2.62 -9.40 21.16
CA GLY A 252 -3.68 -9.70 22.12
C GLY A 252 -3.56 -11.03 22.84
N ALA A 253 -2.36 -11.60 22.95
CA ALA A 253 -2.21 -12.83 23.74
C ALA A 253 -2.40 -12.55 25.23
N PRO A 254 -3.18 -13.37 25.97
CA PRO A 254 -3.33 -13.20 27.39
C PRO A 254 -2.04 -13.57 28.14
N VAL A 255 -1.61 -12.70 29.04
CA VAL A 255 -0.37 -12.86 29.84
C VAL A 255 -0.65 -12.84 31.35
N SER A 256 -1.89 -13.09 31.76
CA SER A 256 -2.19 -13.35 33.16
C SER A 256 -1.52 -14.63 33.63
N ALA A 257 -1.16 -14.71 34.91
CA ALA A 257 -0.55 -15.90 35.50
C ALA A 257 -1.39 -17.16 35.24
N ALA A 258 -2.71 -17.04 35.38
CA ALA A 258 -3.65 -18.13 35.10
C ALA A 258 -3.63 -18.55 33.62
N ALA A 259 -3.64 -17.60 32.67
CA ALA A 259 -3.63 -17.92 31.24
C ALA A 259 -2.31 -18.57 30.78
N LEU A 260 -1.18 -18.11 31.32
CA LEU A 260 0.14 -18.65 31.00
C LEU A 260 0.32 -20.06 31.56
N LEU A 261 -0.21 -20.34 32.75
CA LEU A 261 -0.17 -21.68 33.36
C LEU A 261 -1.18 -22.65 32.74
N ALA A 262 -2.31 -22.16 32.23
CA ALA A 262 -3.30 -22.99 31.54
C ALA A 262 -2.83 -23.45 30.14
N ARG A 263 -1.76 -22.85 29.59
CA ARG A 263 -1.21 -23.27 28.30
C ARG A 263 -0.46 -24.60 28.46
N PRO A 264 -0.78 -25.64 27.66
CA PRO A 264 -0.02 -26.87 27.69
C PRO A 264 1.44 -26.56 27.34
N ALA A 265 2.35 -26.82 28.27
CA ALA A 265 3.78 -26.81 27.97
C ALA A 265 4.06 -27.87 26.90
N PRO A 266 4.89 -27.59 25.88
CA PRO A 266 5.39 -28.65 25.01
C PRO A 266 6.25 -29.56 25.87
N THR A 267 5.69 -30.68 26.31
CA THR A 267 6.44 -31.75 26.94
C THR A 267 7.47 -32.25 25.93
N LEU A 268 8.74 -32.00 26.22
CA LEU A 268 9.87 -32.65 25.58
C LEU A 268 9.81 -34.16 25.92
N SER A 269 9.01 -34.93 25.19
CA SER A 269 9.07 -36.39 25.22
C SER A 269 10.18 -36.84 24.29
N ALA A 270 11.30 -37.21 24.89
CA ALA A 270 12.33 -38.00 24.25
C ALA A 270 11.78 -39.39 23.85
N SER A 271 12.02 -39.75 22.59
CA SER A 271 12.24 -41.09 22.01
C SER A 271 11.34 -42.27 22.44
N ALA A 272 10.58 -42.79 21.48
CA ALA A 272 10.59 -44.23 21.19
C ALA A 272 10.08 -44.49 19.76
N SER A 273 10.96 -45.04 18.93
CA SER A 273 10.68 -45.67 17.64
C SER A 273 9.49 -46.62 17.69
N ALA A 274 8.67 -46.61 16.64
CA ALA A 274 8.04 -47.82 16.12
C ALA A 274 7.70 -47.64 14.64
N SER A 275 8.64 -48.07 13.79
CA SER A 275 8.36 -48.48 12.41
C SER A 275 7.48 -49.74 12.41
N ALA A 276 6.43 -49.76 11.60
CA ALA A 276 5.74 -50.93 11.02
C ALA A 276 4.38 -50.44 10.48
N SER A 277 3.80 -50.91 9.38
CA SER A 277 4.23 -51.81 8.32
C SER A 277 3.23 -51.65 7.17
N VAL A 278 3.69 -51.92 5.95
CA VAL A 278 2.93 -52.03 4.71
C VAL A 278 2.08 -53.30 4.72
N ALA A 279 0.82 -53.26 4.29
CA ALA A 279 0.04 -54.44 3.89
C ALA A 279 -1.11 -54.13 2.89
N THR A 280 -0.76 -54.28 1.61
CA THR A 280 -1.44 -54.87 0.44
C THR A 280 -2.85 -55.51 0.54
N ALA A 281 -3.67 -55.28 -0.51
CA ALA A 281 -4.51 -56.23 -1.32
C ALA A 281 -6.02 -55.88 -1.44
N PRO A 282 -6.75 -56.35 -2.49
CA PRO A 282 -6.39 -56.59 -3.90
C PRO A 282 -7.41 -56.03 -4.94
N ALA A 283 -7.04 -56.22 -6.21
CA ALA A 283 -7.70 -55.82 -7.45
C ALA A 283 -8.97 -56.61 -7.82
N GLN A 284 -9.82 -56.00 -8.67
CA GLN A 284 -10.62 -56.73 -9.67
C GLN A 284 -10.54 -56.06 -11.04
N THR A 285 -10.38 -56.94 -12.03
CA THR A 285 -10.04 -56.76 -13.44
C THR A 285 -11.30 -56.68 -14.30
N THR A 286 -11.32 -55.82 -15.32
CA THR A 286 -11.86 -56.17 -16.66
C THR A 286 -11.44 -55.15 -17.73
N GLU A 287 -10.55 -55.59 -18.62
CA GLU A 287 -10.35 -55.15 -20.03
C GLU A 287 -10.80 -56.36 -20.90
N PRO A 288 -11.22 -56.24 -22.18
CA PRO A 288 -10.34 -55.94 -23.33
C PRO A 288 -11.04 -54.99 -24.35
N ALA A 289 -10.45 -54.41 -25.40
CA ALA A 289 -9.55 -54.99 -26.40
C ALA A 289 -8.80 -53.91 -27.22
N ARG A 290 -7.61 -54.30 -27.68
CA ARG A 290 -6.59 -53.54 -28.45
C ARG A 290 -6.79 -53.58 -29.97
N ARG A 291 -6.27 -52.55 -30.68
CA ARG A 291 -5.13 -52.55 -31.66
C ARG A 291 -5.18 -51.34 -32.63
N PRO A 292 -4.12 -50.99 -33.37
CA PRO A 292 -2.71 -50.79 -32.96
C PRO A 292 -2.03 -49.54 -33.58
N ALA A 293 -0.91 -49.15 -32.96
CA ALA A 293 0.33 -48.58 -33.53
C ALA A 293 0.29 -47.52 -34.65
N GLN A 294 0.90 -46.36 -34.38
CA GLN A 294 2.09 -45.93 -35.13
C GLN A 294 2.96 -44.94 -34.35
N ARG A 295 4.27 -45.08 -34.56
CA ARG A 295 5.41 -44.52 -33.82
C ARG A 295 6.16 -43.56 -34.74
N ALA A 296 6.90 -42.64 -34.12
CA ALA A 296 7.95 -41.75 -34.66
C ALA A 296 7.44 -40.36 -35.10
N ALA A 297 8.12 -39.24 -34.85
CA ALA A 297 9.46 -39.00 -34.35
C ALA A 297 9.52 -37.66 -33.61
N ARG A 298 10.45 -37.61 -32.66
CA ARG A 298 10.89 -36.46 -31.88
C ARG A 298 11.78 -35.58 -32.77
N VAL A 299 11.49 -34.29 -32.89
CA VAL A 299 12.40 -33.28 -33.47
C VAL A 299 12.61 -32.17 -32.43
N ALA A 300 13.87 -31.88 -32.17
CA ALA A 300 14.34 -30.86 -31.24
C ALA A 300 14.14 -29.43 -31.77
N PRO A 301 14.03 -28.39 -30.92
CA PRO A 301 14.09 -27.01 -31.37
C PRO A 301 15.53 -26.62 -31.70
N THR A 302 15.79 -26.31 -32.98
CA THR A 302 17.02 -25.65 -33.43
C THR A 302 16.95 -24.15 -33.12
N THR A 303 17.92 -23.70 -32.34
CA THR A 303 18.30 -22.31 -32.12
C THR A 303 18.52 -21.58 -33.46
N VAL A 304 17.74 -20.53 -33.72
CA VAL A 304 18.01 -19.59 -34.81
C VAL A 304 18.84 -18.43 -34.26
N ALA A 305 20.06 -18.32 -34.76
CA ALA A 305 20.97 -17.18 -34.55
C ALA A 305 20.52 -15.97 -35.40
N PRO A 306 20.88 -14.72 -35.00
CA PRO A 306 20.39 -13.51 -35.65
C PRO A 306 21.06 -13.29 -37.02
N THR A 307 20.23 -13.07 -38.04
CA THR A 307 20.67 -12.57 -39.35
C THR A 307 20.93 -11.06 -39.25
N ALA A 308 22.13 -10.67 -39.63
CA ALA A 308 22.56 -9.29 -39.78
C ALA A 308 21.72 -8.55 -40.84
N GLU A 309 21.18 -7.40 -40.44
CA GLU A 309 20.53 -6.42 -41.31
C GLU A 309 21.60 -5.53 -41.98
N PRO A 310 21.50 -5.25 -43.29
CA PRO A 310 22.48 -4.41 -43.97
C PRO A 310 22.25 -2.93 -43.64
N ALA A 311 23.35 -2.22 -43.37
CA ALA A 311 23.39 -0.79 -43.04
C ALA A 311 22.73 0.10 -44.11
N PRO A 312 22.13 1.25 -43.73
CA PRO A 312 21.65 2.24 -44.68
C PRO A 312 22.82 2.97 -45.37
N SER A 313 22.71 3.07 -46.70
CA SER A 313 23.63 3.81 -47.58
C SER A 313 23.69 5.30 -47.22
N PRO A 314 24.84 5.97 -47.39
CA PRO A 314 25.04 7.37 -47.01
C PRO A 314 24.27 8.34 -47.93
N ALA A 315 23.80 9.44 -47.33
CA ALA A 315 23.12 10.54 -47.98
C ALA A 315 23.97 11.20 -49.10
N PRO A 316 23.33 11.73 -50.17
CA PRO A 316 24.03 12.49 -51.21
C PRO A 316 24.55 13.84 -50.66
N PRO A 317 25.69 14.35 -51.18
CA PRO A 317 26.26 15.62 -50.75
C PRO A 317 25.38 16.81 -51.18
N PRO A 318 25.44 17.96 -50.48
CA PRO A 318 24.69 19.15 -50.87
C PRO A 318 25.22 19.70 -52.20
N SER A 319 24.30 19.86 -53.16
CA SER A 319 24.51 20.65 -54.36
C SER A 319 24.81 22.09 -53.99
N SER A 320 25.97 22.58 -54.44
CA SER A 320 26.27 23.99 -54.55
C SER A 320 25.29 24.64 -55.53
N GLU A 321 24.52 25.61 -55.08
CA GLU A 321 23.94 26.64 -55.96
C GLU A 321 24.44 28.03 -55.53
N PRO A 322 24.61 28.95 -56.50
CA PRO A 322 25.42 30.15 -56.34
C PRO A 322 24.64 31.33 -55.77
N ALA A 323 25.43 32.25 -55.21
CA ALA A 323 25.17 33.65 -54.91
C ALA A 323 23.87 34.26 -55.48
N LEU A 324 23.00 34.74 -54.58
CA LEU A 324 22.16 35.90 -54.84
C LEU A 324 22.38 36.95 -53.75
N ALA A 325 22.70 38.15 -54.21
CA ALA A 325 23.14 39.30 -53.45
C ALA A 325 22.12 39.81 -52.44
N ALA A 326 22.59 40.13 -51.23
CA ALA A 326 21.89 41.02 -50.31
C ALA A 326 22.46 42.45 -50.47
N PRO A 327 21.63 43.47 -50.72
CA PRO A 327 22.06 44.85 -50.73
C PRO A 327 22.16 45.44 -49.30
N ALA A 328 23.28 46.12 -49.08
CA ALA A 328 23.47 47.35 -48.31
C ALA A 328 22.67 47.57 -47.01
N ALA A 329 23.43 47.55 -45.92
CA ALA A 329 23.13 48.30 -44.71
C ALA A 329 23.06 49.82 -44.99
N ALA A 330 21.94 50.43 -44.63
CA ALA A 330 21.86 51.84 -44.20
C ALA A 330 21.57 51.75 -42.70
N ASP A 331 22.48 52.11 -41.81
CA ASP A 331 22.91 53.48 -41.48
C ASP A 331 21.71 54.43 -41.31
N THR A 332 21.36 54.69 -40.06
CA THR A 332 20.57 55.85 -39.64
C THR A 332 21.03 56.24 -38.25
N PRO A 333 21.77 57.35 -38.12
CA PRO A 333 21.76 58.19 -36.93
C PRO A 333 20.78 59.35 -37.13
N GLY A 334 20.00 59.68 -36.10
CA GLY A 334 19.17 60.90 -36.05
C GLY A 334 17.76 60.65 -35.58
#